data_AF-A0AAW6B3T6-F1
#
_entry.id   AF-A0AAW6B3T6-F1
#
_cell.length_a   1.000
_cell.length_b   1.000
_cell.length_c   1.000
_cell.angle_alpha   90.00
_cell.angle_beta   90.00
_cell.angle_gamma   90.00
#
_symmetry.space_group_name_H-M   'P 1'
#
loop_
_entity.id
_entity.type
_entity.pdbx_description
1 polymer ?
#
loop_
_entity_poly.entity_id
_entity_poly.type
_entity_poly.pdbx_seq_one_letter_code
_entity_poly.pdbx_strand_id
1 'polypeptide(L)'
;DPNNPEGPKYPAGLEEKDLNKTVTRTITYVYEDGTPVLNEDGTPKTVTQEAKFTREAKVNLVTGEVIYGDWSEAKDLEEVKSPVVKGFLADKASVPAVNVTADSKDTTEVVTYKPLGSWIPNIPGQPTNPIKYPNDPTDPTKPGTEKPKVPYVPGHTPVDGNGQPLKPVNPNNPEEGYEVPNIPTNPGEDTPINYVANKA
;
A
#
# COMPACT_ATOMS: atom_id res chain seq x y z
N ASP A 1 8.16 -0.77 -45.91
CA ASP A 1 7.27 -0.35 -47.01
C ASP A 1 6.77 -1.60 -47.73
N PRO A 2 5.46 -1.88 -47.75
CA PRO A 2 4.90 -3.07 -48.39
C PRO A 2 5.06 -3.10 -49.93
N ASN A 3 5.53 -2.00 -50.55
CA ASN A 3 5.56 -1.85 -52.01
C ASN A 3 6.98 -1.89 -52.64
N ASN A 4 8.01 -2.40 -51.95
CA ASN A 4 9.35 -2.55 -52.54
C ASN A 4 9.85 -4.02 -52.53
N PRO A 5 9.56 -4.81 -53.57
CA PRO A 5 10.02 -6.20 -53.69
C PRO A 5 11.53 -6.35 -53.93
N GLU A 6 12.25 -5.27 -54.25
CA GLU A 6 13.72 -5.23 -54.42
C GLU A 6 14.45 -4.63 -53.21
N GLY A 7 13.77 -4.44 -52.08
CA GLY A 7 14.40 -3.97 -50.85
C GLY A 7 15.51 -4.91 -50.36
N PRO A 8 16.51 -4.42 -49.58
CA PRO A 8 17.55 -5.27 -49.02
C PRO A 8 16.93 -6.44 -48.24
N LYS A 9 17.29 -7.67 -48.60
CA LYS A 9 16.93 -8.86 -47.83
C LYS A 9 17.85 -8.94 -46.62
N TYR A 10 17.32 -8.60 -45.45
CA TYR A 10 18.01 -8.76 -44.19
C TYR A 10 17.94 -10.22 -43.70
N PRO A 11 18.98 -10.73 -43.02
CA PRO A 11 18.93 -12.03 -42.35
C PRO A 11 17.94 -12.02 -41.19
N ALA A 12 17.50 -13.21 -40.77
CA ALA A 12 16.62 -13.38 -39.60
C ALA A 12 17.33 -12.93 -38.31
N GLY A 13 16.54 -12.49 -37.31
CA GLY A 13 17.06 -12.02 -36.01
C GLY A 13 17.24 -10.50 -35.91
N LEU A 14 16.74 -9.73 -36.88
CA LEU A 14 16.82 -8.27 -36.88
C LEU A 14 15.44 -7.62 -36.74
N GLU A 15 14.47 -8.37 -36.23
CA GLU A 15 13.14 -7.83 -35.96
C GLU A 15 13.19 -6.93 -34.72
N GLU A 16 12.16 -6.11 -34.53
CA GLU A 16 12.08 -5.16 -33.42
C GLU A 16 12.30 -5.85 -32.06
N LYS A 17 11.72 -7.04 -31.85
CA LYS A 17 11.89 -7.84 -30.64
C LYS A 17 13.32 -8.35 -30.38
N ASP A 18 14.15 -8.41 -31.41
CA ASP A 18 15.54 -8.90 -31.32
C ASP A 18 16.50 -7.76 -30.92
N LEU A 19 16.08 -6.52 -31.16
CA LEU A 19 16.85 -5.29 -30.91
C LEU A 19 16.28 -4.44 -29.78
N ASN A 20 15.09 -4.77 -29.27
CA ASN A 20 14.42 -4.07 -28.19
C ASN A 20 13.97 -5.09 -27.13
N LYS A 21 14.12 -4.71 -25.86
CA LYS A 21 13.58 -5.45 -24.71
C LYS A 21 12.93 -4.47 -23.75
N THR A 22 11.89 -4.91 -23.06
CA THR A 22 11.28 -4.16 -21.96
C THR A 22 11.34 -5.03 -20.72
N VAL A 23 11.84 -4.47 -19.63
CA VAL A 23 11.75 -5.05 -18.29
C VAL A 23 10.66 -4.30 -17.53
N THR A 24 9.72 -5.05 -16.96
CA THR A 24 8.56 -4.51 -16.27
C THR A 24 8.62 -4.83 -14.78
N ARG A 25 8.28 -3.84 -13.95
CA ARG A 25 7.99 -4.04 -12.53
C ARG A 25 6.54 -3.66 -12.27
N THR A 26 5.80 -4.58 -11.68
CA THR A 26 4.41 -4.34 -11.25
C THR A 26 4.33 -4.37 -9.73
N ILE A 27 3.79 -3.32 -9.13
CA ILE A 27 3.53 -3.23 -7.70
C ILE A 27 2.03 -3.38 -7.49
N THR A 28 1.62 -4.37 -6.70
CA THR A 28 0.22 -4.63 -6.37
C THR A 28 -0.05 -4.36 -4.91
N TYR A 29 -1.26 -3.88 -4.62
CA TYR A 29 -1.72 -3.57 -3.27
C TYR A 29 -2.88 -4.51 -2.92
N VAL A 30 -2.73 -5.30 -1.86
CA VAL A 30 -3.71 -6.33 -1.46
C VAL A 30 -4.00 -6.26 0.04
N TYR A 31 -5.16 -6.72 0.46
CA TYR A 31 -5.44 -6.98 1.87
C TYR A 31 -4.83 -8.33 2.31
N GLU A 32 -4.81 -8.63 3.61
CA GLU A 32 -4.25 -9.89 4.15
C GLU A 32 -4.89 -11.16 3.58
N ASP A 33 -6.14 -11.10 3.15
CA ASP A 33 -6.85 -12.20 2.50
C ASP A 33 -6.51 -12.36 1.00
N GLY A 34 -5.64 -11.50 0.47
CA GLY A 34 -5.24 -11.48 -0.93
C GLY A 34 -6.19 -10.72 -1.86
N THR A 35 -7.29 -10.15 -1.35
CA THR A 35 -8.18 -9.33 -2.17
C THR A 35 -7.49 -8.02 -2.58
N PRO A 36 -7.64 -7.56 -3.84
CA PRO A 36 -6.98 -6.35 -4.29
C PRO A 36 -7.59 -5.11 -3.64
N VAL A 37 -6.74 -4.18 -3.23
CA VAL A 37 -7.16 -2.80 -2.96
C VAL A 37 -7.62 -2.19 -4.28
N LEU A 38 -8.80 -1.57 -4.30
CA LEU A 38 -9.37 -1.00 -5.53
C LEU A 38 -9.15 0.51 -5.61
N ASN A 39 -9.07 1.02 -6.84
CA ASN A 39 -9.24 2.43 -7.16
C ASN A 39 -10.73 2.82 -7.07
N GLU A 40 -11.02 4.12 -7.20
CA GLU A 40 -12.40 4.63 -7.19
C GLU A 40 -13.27 4.07 -8.34
N ASP A 41 -12.65 3.70 -9.45
CA ASP A 41 -13.30 3.08 -10.62
C ASP A 41 -13.55 1.56 -10.44
N GLY A 42 -13.18 0.98 -9.30
CA GLY A 42 -13.34 -0.43 -8.99
C GLY A 42 -12.25 -1.34 -9.59
N THR A 43 -11.23 -0.80 -10.24
CA THR A 43 -10.10 -1.59 -10.75
C THR A 43 -9.05 -1.86 -9.67
N PRO A 44 -8.29 -2.97 -9.72
CA PRO A 44 -7.17 -3.20 -8.82
C PRO A 44 -6.13 -2.08 -8.88
N LYS A 45 -5.81 -1.55 -7.71
CA LYS A 45 -4.74 -0.56 -7.55
C LYS A 45 -3.42 -1.24 -7.82
N THR A 46 -2.71 -0.75 -8.84
CA THR A 46 -1.40 -1.24 -9.25
C THR A 46 -0.54 -0.07 -9.73
N VAL A 47 0.77 -0.22 -9.66
CA VAL A 47 1.74 0.68 -10.29
C VAL A 47 2.64 -0.16 -11.18
N THR A 48 2.74 0.22 -12.45
CA THR A 48 3.63 -0.45 -13.42
C THR A 48 4.74 0.52 -13.82
N GLN A 49 5.99 0.04 -13.75
CA GLN A 49 7.18 0.75 -14.21
C GLN A 49 7.84 -0.07 -15.32
N GLU A 50 8.38 0.61 -16.33
CA GLU A 50 9.03 -0.02 -17.48
C GLU A 50 10.44 0.54 -17.69
N ALA A 51 11.40 -0.35 -17.95
CA ALA A 51 12.71 -0.02 -18.47
C ALA A 51 12.87 -0.60 -19.87
N LYS A 52 13.00 0.28 -20.88
CA LYS A 52 13.16 -0.12 -22.29
C LYS A 52 14.63 -0.14 -22.66
N PHE A 53 15.13 -1.26 -23.15
CA PHE A 53 16.50 -1.45 -23.59
C PHE A 53 16.56 -1.63 -25.09
N THR A 54 17.59 -1.07 -25.71
CA THR A 54 17.84 -1.21 -27.14
C THR A 54 19.26 -1.69 -27.38
N ARG A 55 19.49 -2.39 -28.49
CA ARG A 55 20.83 -2.72 -29.00
C ARG A 55 20.86 -2.57 -30.51
N GLU A 56 22.04 -2.30 -31.05
CA GLU A 56 22.26 -2.28 -32.49
C GLU A 56 22.78 -3.63 -33.00
N ALA A 57 22.65 -3.87 -34.30
CA ALA A 57 23.26 -5.02 -34.97
C ALA A 57 23.91 -4.58 -36.28
N LYS A 58 25.08 -5.13 -36.58
CA LYS A 58 25.79 -4.95 -37.85
C LYS A 58 25.59 -6.18 -38.72
N VAL A 59 25.29 -5.96 -40.00
CA VAL A 59 24.98 -7.02 -40.96
C VAL A 59 26.00 -6.99 -42.09
N ASN A 60 26.61 -8.14 -42.37
CA ASN A 60 27.37 -8.34 -43.59
C ASN A 60 26.42 -8.79 -44.70
N LEU A 61 26.14 -7.91 -45.68
CA LEU A 61 25.20 -8.20 -46.77
C LEU A 61 25.70 -9.26 -47.77
N VAL A 62 27.00 -9.59 -47.76
CA VAL A 62 27.58 -10.61 -48.64
C VAL A 62 27.47 -11.99 -48.00
N THR A 63 27.77 -12.11 -46.71
CA THR A 63 27.77 -13.40 -45.99
C THR A 63 26.46 -13.68 -45.25
N GLY A 64 25.64 -12.65 -45.00
CA GLY A 64 24.46 -12.73 -44.13
C GLY A 64 24.78 -12.76 -42.64
N GLU A 65 26.06 -12.59 -42.25
CA GLU A 65 26.49 -12.60 -40.85
C GLU A 65 25.92 -11.40 -40.07
N VAL A 66 25.43 -11.67 -38.86
CA VAL A 66 24.88 -10.66 -37.94
C VAL A 66 25.71 -10.62 -36.66
N ILE A 67 26.18 -9.43 -36.30
CA ILE A 67 26.90 -9.17 -35.06
C ILE A 67 26.08 -8.18 -34.24
N TYR A 68 25.58 -8.61 -33.09
CA TYR A 68 24.88 -7.73 -32.15
C TYR A 68 25.87 -6.94 -31.31
N GLY A 69 25.56 -5.66 -31.09
CA GLY A 69 26.21 -4.84 -30.08
C GLY A 69 25.66 -5.08 -28.69
N ASP A 70 26.25 -4.38 -27.72
CA ASP A 70 25.80 -4.38 -26.34
C ASP A 70 24.41 -3.74 -26.21
N TRP A 71 23.67 -4.17 -25.19
CA TRP A 71 22.45 -3.48 -24.78
C TRP A 71 22.75 -2.11 -24.20
N SER A 72 21.79 -1.19 -24.31
CA SER A 72 21.82 0.11 -23.63
C SER A 72 22.04 -0.06 -22.12
N GLU A 73 22.59 0.97 -21.49
CA GLU A 73 22.92 0.98 -20.06
C GLU A 73 21.75 0.60 -19.14
N ALA A 74 22.09 0.12 -17.95
CA ALA A 74 21.15 -0.19 -16.89
C ALA A 74 20.27 1.02 -16.54
N LYS A 75 19.04 0.76 -16.10
CA LYS A 75 18.05 1.79 -15.81
C LYS A 75 17.47 1.59 -14.41
N ASP A 76 17.21 2.69 -13.74
CA ASP A 76 16.55 2.67 -12.44
C ASP A 76 15.02 2.67 -12.61
N LEU A 77 14.37 1.81 -11.84
CA LEU A 77 12.93 1.87 -11.57
C LEU A 77 12.78 2.46 -10.17
N GLU A 78 12.24 3.68 -10.12
CA GLU A 78 12.20 4.53 -8.93
C GLU A 78 11.44 3.92 -7.75
N GLU A 79 11.70 4.45 -6.55
CA GLU A 79 10.89 4.15 -5.37
C GLU A 79 9.42 4.52 -5.59
N VAL A 80 8.51 3.66 -5.13
CA VAL A 80 7.07 3.93 -5.13
C VAL A 80 6.56 3.90 -3.69
N LYS A 81 5.99 5.01 -3.23
CA LYS A 81 5.35 5.09 -1.92
C LYS A 81 4.04 4.31 -1.90
N SER A 82 3.82 3.56 -0.83
CA SER A 82 2.56 2.88 -0.60
C SER A 82 1.45 3.89 -0.32
N PRO A 83 0.26 3.75 -0.92
CA PRO A 83 -0.86 4.65 -0.64
C PRO A 83 -1.41 4.44 0.77
N VAL A 84 -1.94 5.50 1.38
CA VAL A 84 -2.75 5.37 2.59
C VAL A 84 -4.10 4.76 2.24
N VAL A 85 -4.49 3.71 2.94
CA VAL A 85 -5.79 3.04 2.80
C VAL A 85 -6.53 3.18 4.12
N LYS A 86 -7.66 3.91 4.11
CA LYS A 86 -8.41 4.24 5.32
C LYS A 86 -8.89 2.97 6.03
N GLY A 87 -8.56 2.87 7.31
CA GLY A 87 -8.86 1.74 8.18
C GLY A 87 -7.84 0.61 8.15
N PHE A 88 -6.70 0.76 7.44
CA PHE A 88 -5.69 -0.28 7.26
C PHE A 88 -4.26 0.25 7.37
N LEU A 89 -3.31 -0.63 7.70
CA LEU A 89 -1.87 -0.38 7.72
C LEU A 89 -1.17 -1.22 6.64
N ALA A 90 -0.32 -0.58 5.85
CA ALA A 90 0.59 -1.27 4.94
C ALA A 90 1.72 -1.97 5.72
N ASP A 91 2.21 -3.08 5.18
CA ASP A 91 3.40 -3.79 5.67
C ASP A 91 4.70 -3.00 5.42
N LYS A 92 4.73 -2.16 4.38
CA LYS A 92 5.87 -1.29 4.04
C LYS A 92 5.40 0.08 3.55
N ALA A 93 6.15 1.12 3.93
CA ALA A 93 5.84 2.51 3.58
C ALA A 93 6.14 2.82 2.10
N SER A 94 7.10 2.12 1.52
CA SER A 94 7.46 2.22 0.11
C SER A 94 8.01 0.88 -0.40
N VAL A 95 8.00 0.76 -1.73
CA VAL A 95 8.71 -0.26 -2.48
C VAL A 95 9.98 0.40 -3.03
N PRO A 96 11.18 -0.06 -2.63
CA PRO A 96 12.44 0.64 -2.91
C PRO A 96 12.78 0.64 -4.41
N ALA A 97 13.60 1.60 -4.82
CA ALA A 97 14.13 1.66 -6.18
C ALA A 97 14.98 0.41 -6.51
N VAL A 98 14.98 0.01 -7.78
CA VAL A 98 15.79 -1.11 -8.27
C VAL A 98 16.48 -0.73 -9.58
N ASN A 99 17.74 -1.14 -9.73
CA ASN A 99 18.48 -0.99 -10.98
C ASN A 99 18.33 -2.28 -11.81
N VAL A 100 17.94 -2.15 -13.08
CA VAL A 100 17.69 -3.27 -13.98
C VAL A 100 18.51 -3.15 -15.26
N THR A 101 18.86 -4.31 -15.82
CA THR A 101 19.54 -4.46 -17.12
C THR A 101 18.61 -5.14 -18.13
N ALA A 102 19.00 -5.19 -19.41
CA ALA A 102 18.26 -5.90 -20.45
C ALA A 102 18.12 -7.42 -20.22
N ASP A 103 18.87 -8.00 -19.27
CA ASP A 103 18.77 -9.42 -18.89
C ASP A 103 18.02 -9.63 -17.57
N SER A 104 17.56 -8.54 -16.94
CA SER A 104 16.68 -8.61 -15.78
C SER A 104 15.34 -9.21 -16.19
N LYS A 105 14.73 -9.97 -15.28
CA LYS A 105 13.38 -10.51 -15.46
C LYS A 105 12.35 -9.48 -15.02
N ASP A 106 11.15 -9.61 -15.55
CA ASP A 106 10.00 -8.91 -15.01
C ASP A 106 9.78 -9.29 -13.54
N THR A 107 9.32 -8.33 -12.74
CA THR A 107 9.13 -8.51 -11.30
C THR A 107 7.75 -8.07 -10.86
N THR A 108 7.24 -8.73 -9.82
CA THR A 108 6.01 -8.32 -9.12
C THR A 108 6.31 -8.15 -7.64
N GLU A 109 5.96 -6.98 -7.12
CA GLU A 109 6.08 -6.62 -5.71
C GLU A 109 4.68 -6.49 -5.11
N VAL A 110 4.48 -7.05 -3.93
CA VAL A 110 3.20 -7.00 -3.23
C VAL A 110 3.35 -6.15 -1.97
N VAL A 111 2.46 -5.19 -1.78
CA VAL A 111 2.26 -4.45 -0.52
C VAL A 111 0.96 -4.96 0.10
N THR A 112 1.03 -5.40 1.35
CA THR A 112 -0.10 -6.03 2.05
C THR A 112 -0.65 -5.09 3.12
N TYR A 113 -1.98 -4.97 3.17
CA TYR A 113 -2.71 -4.12 4.11
C TYR A 113 -3.41 -4.95 5.18
N LYS A 114 -3.18 -4.59 6.44
CA LYS A 114 -3.81 -5.17 7.63
C LYS A 114 -4.84 -4.22 8.22
N PRO A 115 -5.98 -4.68 8.74
CA PRO A 115 -6.96 -3.79 9.35
C PRO A 115 -6.39 -3.12 10.60
N LEU A 116 -6.69 -1.84 10.79
CA LEU A 116 -6.54 -1.16 12.07
C LEU A 116 -7.59 -1.66 13.06
N GLY A 117 -7.28 -1.67 14.34
CA GLY A 117 -8.23 -1.87 15.42
C GLY A 117 -9.13 -0.65 15.62
N SER A 118 -9.96 -0.74 16.65
CA SER A 118 -10.90 0.29 17.07
C SER A 118 -10.95 0.37 18.59
N TRP A 119 -11.32 1.52 19.12
CA TRP A 119 -11.85 1.59 20.47
C TRP A 119 -13.29 1.06 20.47
N ILE A 120 -13.63 0.17 21.40
CA ILE A 120 -14.94 -0.49 21.47
C ILE A 120 -15.67 -0.08 22.76
N PRO A 121 -16.55 0.94 22.71
CA PRO A 121 -17.38 1.33 23.85
C PRO A 121 -18.49 0.29 24.11
N ASN A 122 -18.38 -0.44 25.22
CA ASN A 122 -19.35 -1.43 25.69
C ASN A 122 -20.34 -0.78 26.65
N ILE A 123 -21.37 -0.12 26.11
CA ILE A 123 -22.41 0.55 26.90
C ILE A 123 -23.51 -0.47 27.27
N PRO A 124 -23.84 -0.64 28.57
CA PRO A 124 -24.89 -1.55 29.02
C PRO A 124 -26.23 -1.31 28.34
N GLY A 125 -26.81 -2.36 27.77
CA GLY A 125 -28.12 -2.29 27.11
C GLY A 125 -28.14 -1.60 25.74
N GLN A 126 -26.98 -1.28 25.16
CA GLN A 126 -26.85 -0.66 23.84
C GLN A 126 -25.95 -1.49 22.91
N PRO A 127 -26.16 -1.42 21.58
CA PRO A 127 -25.21 -2.00 20.63
C PRO A 127 -23.87 -1.26 20.70
N THR A 128 -22.78 -2.00 20.49
CA THR A 128 -21.43 -1.43 20.38
C THR A 128 -21.28 -0.65 19.08
N ASN A 129 -20.78 0.58 19.16
CA ASN A 129 -20.39 1.36 17.98
C ASN A 129 -18.86 1.59 17.99
N PRO A 130 -18.08 0.79 17.23
CA PRO A 130 -16.63 0.92 17.17
C PRO A 130 -16.18 2.30 16.71
N ILE A 131 -15.20 2.87 17.40
CA ILE A 131 -14.51 4.09 17.00
C ILE A 131 -13.17 3.65 16.39
N LYS A 132 -13.07 3.68 15.06
CA LYS A 132 -11.87 3.24 14.35
C LYS A 132 -10.65 4.06 14.80
N TYR A 133 -9.49 3.41 14.95
CA TYR A 133 -8.25 4.15 15.10
C TYR A 133 -7.98 5.01 13.85
N PRO A 134 -7.45 6.24 14.02
CA PRO A 134 -7.07 7.05 12.89
C PRO A 134 -5.92 6.39 12.10
N ASN A 135 -5.85 6.67 10.81
CA ASN A 135 -4.65 6.43 10.00
C ASN A 135 -3.71 7.63 10.07
N ASP A 136 -2.40 7.40 9.99
CA ASP A 136 -1.49 8.50 9.67
C ASP A 136 -1.74 8.94 8.22
N PRO A 137 -1.92 10.24 7.95
CA PRO A 137 -2.23 10.73 6.61
C PRO A 137 -1.07 10.63 5.62
N THR A 138 0.16 10.38 6.10
CA THR A 138 1.39 10.41 5.31
C THR A 138 2.26 9.15 5.45
N ASP A 139 2.05 8.36 6.49
CA ASP A 139 2.76 7.10 6.75
C ASP A 139 1.76 5.94 6.79
N PRO A 140 1.59 5.17 5.70
CA PRO A 140 0.60 4.10 5.65
C PRO A 140 0.92 2.94 6.60
N THR A 141 2.08 2.91 7.24
CA THR A 141 2.47 1.87 8.20
C THR A 141 2.10 2.22 9.65
N LYS A 142 1.55 3.42 9.90
CA LYS A 142 1.27 3.90 11.25
C LYS A 142 -0.17 4.32 11.47
N PRO A 143 -0.69 4.14 12.70
CA PRO A 143 -1.90 4.81 13.12
C PRO A 143 -1.65 6.32 13.24
N GLY A 144 -2.71 7.10 13.10
CA GLY A 144 -2.69 8.55 13.24
C GLY A 144 -2.72 9.00 14.69
N THR A 145 -2.70 10.31 14.87
CA THR A 145 -2.63 10.94 16.20
C THR A 145 -3.96 11.58 16.64
N GLU A 146 -5.01 11.51 15.82
CA GLU A 146 -6.31 12.06 16.18
C GLU A 146 -6.90 11.34 17.39
N LYS A 147 -7.48 12.12 18.30
CA LYS A 147 -8.08 11.61 19.54
C LYS A 147 -9.57 11.92 19.54
N PRO A 148 -10.42 11.03 18.98
CA PRO A 148 -11.86 11.17 19.12
C PRO A 148 -12.26 11.02 20.59
N LYS A 149 -13.54 11.29 20.88
CA LYS A 149 -14.07 11.25 22.25
C LYS A 149 -14.87 9.99 22.47
N VAL A 150 -14.74 9.41 23.67
CA VAL A 150 -15.60 8.36 24.19
C VAL A 150 -16.85 9.03 24.77
N PRO A 151 -18.08 8.56 24.46
CA PRO A 151 -19.30 9.23 24.89
C PRO A 151 -19.52 9.18 26.40
N TYR A 152 -20.14 10.22 26.95
CA TYR A 152 -20.66 10.20 28.31
C TYR A 152 -21.95 9.36 28.40
N VAL A 153 -22.09 8.59 29.48
CA VAL A 153 -23.30 7.83 29.77
C VAL A 153 -23.73 8.12 31.21
N PRO A 154 -24.94 8.67 31.44
CA PRO A 154 -25.43 8.93 32.80
C PRO A 154 -25.34 7.72 33.72
N GLY A 155 -24.87 7.94 34.94
CA GLY A 155 -24.74 6.90 35.97
C GLY A 155 -23.60 5.89 35.74
N HIS A 156 -22.76 6.07 34.72
CA HIS A 156 -21.62 5.20 34.44
C HIS A 156 -20.32 5.98 34.25
N THR A 157 -19.19 5.32 34.54
CA THR A 157 -17.83 5.79 34.24
C THR A 157 -17.19 4.82 33.25
N PRO A 158 -16.69 5.28 32.08
CA PRO A 158 -15.95 4.42 31.19
C PRO A 158 -14.57 4.11 31.78
N VAL A 159 -14.16 2.85 31.64
CA VAL A 159 -12.86 2.33 32.07
C VAL A 159 -12.14 1.66 30.90
N ASP A 160 -10.81 1.67 30.93
CA ASP A 160 -10.00 0.93 29.96
C ASP A 160 -10.06 -0.59 30.18
N GLY A 161 -9.33 -1.34 29.35
CA GLY A 161 -9.24 -2.81 29.46
C GLY A 161 -8.67 -3.33 30.78
N ASN A 162 -7.99 -2.48 31.57
CA ASN A 162 -7.47 -2.81 32.89
C ASN A 162 -8.42 -2.37 34.03
N GLY A 163 -9.57 -1.79 33.71
CA GLY A 163 -10.52 -1.25 34.69
C GLY A 163 -10.14 0.11 35.25
N GLN A 164 -9.16 0.81 34.68
CA GLN A 164 -8.82 2.18 35.10
C GLN A 164 -9.82 3.18 34.52
N PRO A 165 -10.40 4.09 35.33
CA PRO A 165 -11.28 5.15 34.83
C PRO A 165 -10.60 6.01 33.78
N LEU A 166 -11.29 6.25 32.66
CA LEU A 166 -10.83 7.18 31.66
C LEU A 166 -10.93 8.62 32.17
N LYS A 167 -10.07 9.49 31.64
CA LYS A 167 -10.08 10.91 31.98
C LYS A 167 -11.17 11.63 31.20
N PRO A 168 -12.02 12.44 31.84
CA PRO A 168 -12.93 13.32 31.10
C PRO A 168 -12.12 14.34 30.30
N VAL A 169 -12.58 14.67 29.09
CA VAL A 169 -11.95 15.71 28.25
C VAL A 169 -11.98 17.06 28.96
N ASN A 170 -13.07 17.33 29.69
CA ASN A 170 -13.21 18.48 30.57
C ASN A 170 -13.47 17.99 32.02
N PRO A 171 -12.50 18.16 32.95
CA PRO A 171 -12.66 17.72 34.34
C PRO A 171 -13.85 18.31 35.09
N ASN A 172 -14.35 19.48 34.66
CA ASN A 172 -15.50 20.14 35.27
C ASN A 172 -16.83 19.78 34.60
N ASN A 173 -16.78 19.14 33.43
CA ASN A 173 -17.97 18.78 32.65
C ASN A 173 -17.80 17.43 31.92
N PRO A 174 -18.02 16.30 32.61
CA PRO A 174 -17.90 14.96 32.01
C PRO A 174 -18.85 14.70 30.85
N GLU A 175 -19.93 15.49 30.68
CA GLU A 175 -20.86 15.35 29.56
C GLU A 175 -20.20 15.62 28.20
N GLU A 176 -19.06 16.32 28.19
CA GLU A 176 -18.25 16.52 26.99
C GLU A 176 -17.49 15.27 26.52
N GLY A 177 -17.59 14.17 27.26
CA GLY A 177 -16.99 12.87 26.95
C GLY A 177 -15.63 12.65 27.60
N TYR A 178 -15.02 11.51 27.27
CA TYR A 178 -13.77 11.03 27.83
C TYR A 178 -12.70 10.88 26.75
N GLU A 179 -11.44 11.05 27.16
CA GLU A 179 -10.28 10.77 26.33
C GLU A 179 -10.26 9.28 25.97
N VAL A 180 -9.99 8.97 24.71
CA VAL A 180 -9.70 7.59 24.30
C VAL A 180 -8.40 7.09 24.96
N PRO A 181 -8.32 5.79 25.31
CA PRO A 181 -7.05 5.15 25.65
C PRO A 181 -6.01 5.31 24.54
N ASN A 182 -4.74 5.22 24.90
CA ASN A 182 -3.67 5.15 23.90
C ASN A 182 -3.86 3.93 22.99
N ILE A 183 -3.50 4.09 21.72
CA ILE A 183 -3.49 2.98 20.75
C ILE A 183 -2.44 1.96 21.24
N PRO A 184 -2.77 0.66 21.27
CA PRO A 184 -1.86 -0.40 21.71
C PRO A 184 -0.64 -0.52 20.79
N THR A 185 0.40 -1.20 21.27
CA THR A 185 1.60 -1.49 20.47
C THR A 185 1.28 -2.31 19.22
N ASN A 186 0.26 -3.17 19.28
CA ASN A 186 -0.31 -3.81 18.11
C ASN A 186 -1.58 -3.07 17.67
N PRO A 187 -1.49 -2.11 16.73
CA PRO A 187 -2.62 -1.28 16.32
C PRO A 187 -3.68 -2.03 15.50
N GLY A 188 -3.51 -3.33 15.22
CA GLY A 188 -4.55 -4.17 14.60
C GLY A 188 -5.53 -4.77 15.61
N GLU A 189 -5.26 -4.65 16.91
CA GLU A 189 -6.15 -5.15 17.97
C GLU A 189 -7.11 -4.06 18.44
N ASP A 190 -8.32 -4.46 18.80
CA ASP A 190 -9.32 -3.56 19.36
C ASP A 190 -9.04 -3.27 20.84
N THR A 191 -9.31 -2.04 21.28
CA THR A 191 -9.26 -1.64 22.70
C THR A 191 -10.68 -1.62 23.27
N PRO A 192 -11.06 -2.56 24.17
CA PRO A 192 -12.34 -2.50 24.85
C PRO A 192 -12.38 -1.34 25.85
N ILE A 193 -13.53 -0.68 25.92
CA ILE A 193 -13.85 0.37 26.90
C ILE A 193 -15.17 0.00 27.55
N ASN A 194 -15.14 -0.34 28.83
CA ASN A 194 -16.33 -0.80 29.54
C ASN A 194 -16.95 0.33 30.36
N TYR A 195 -18.27 0.38 30.46
CA TYR A 195 -18.96 1.35 31.32
C TYR A 195 -19.34 0.70 32.64
N VAL A 196 -18.77 1.20 33.74
CA VAL A 196 -19.03 0.70 35.09
C VAL A 196 -20.01 1.62 35.79
N ALA A 197 -21.04 1.06 36.42
CA ALA A 197 -22.02 1.84 37.18
C ALA A 197 -21.33 2.61 38.32
N ASN A 198 -21.68 3.89 38.46
CA ASN A 198 -21.19 4.73 39.53
C ASN A 198 -21.74 4.22 40.87
N LYS A 199 -20.92 4.23 41.92
CA LYS A 199 -21.39 3.89 43.26
C LYS A 199 -22.43 4.92 43.71
N ALA A 200 -23.52 4.43 44.27
CA ALA A 200 -24.57 5.23 44.89
C ALA A 200 -24.10 5.86 46.22
#